data_AF-A0A7W1FCL5-F1
#
_entry.id   AF-A0A7W1FCL5-F1
#
_cell.length_a   1.000
_cell.length_b   1.000
_cell.length_c   1.000
_cell.angle_alpha   90.00
_cell.angle_beta   90.00
_cell.angle_gamma   90.00
#
_symmetry.space_group_name_H-M   'P 1'
#
loop_
_entity.id
_entity.type
_entity.pdbx_description
1 polymer ?
#
loop_
_entity_poly.entity_id
_entity_poly.type
_entity_poly.pdbx_seq_one_letter_code
_entity_poly.pdbx_strand_id
1 'polypeptide(L)'
;TNSTYYLAHFPAATNTGITLERAVPFGNGATDAVGGEGDYDGDGKIDYTVVRVTSGTLNWLIMSSATNTFKAIPFGSITVTGATGTALFQGADFNGDGRDELVFVNRNTAGTIVNYYIGDSNTGAGVITKSFGNFNTDFSVTPADYTGDGRADFVAVRETQGAAAIWYINNSVTNVTTATRFGIADPNFTDLDVPVRGDYDGDRRHDIAVYRESNRTFYYISTANNGSFQGQEAGPSGETPLASFGLY
;
A
#
# COMPACT_ATOMS: atom_id res chain seq x y z
N THR A 1 -9.15 -25.72 5.17
CA THR A 1 -10.06 -25.40 4.06
C THR A 1 -9.35 -24.38 3.20
N ASN A 2 -9.17 -24.63 1.90
CA ASN A 2 -8.54 -23.64 1.02
C ASN A 2 -9.41 -22.39 0.98
N SER A 3 -8.80 -21.22 1.16
CA SER A 3 -9.51 -19.96 0.92
C SER A 3 -9.52 -19.66 -0.58
N THR A 4 -10.55 -18.96 -1.03
CA THR A 4 -10.56 -18.37 -2.37
C THR A 4 -10.18 -16.91 -2.20
N TYR A 5 -9.00 -16.53 -2.67
CA TYR A 5 -8.58 -15.14 -2.71
C TYR A 5 -8.88 -14.60 -4.11
N TYR A 6 -9.37 -13.37 -4.16
CA TYR A 6 -9.73 -12.68 -5.39
C TYR A 6 -8.77 -11.52 -5.57
N LEU A 7 -8.17 -11.40 -6.75
CA LEU A 7 -7.52 -10.16 -7.18
C LEU A 7 -8.44 -9.52 -8.21
N ALA A 8 -8.72 -8.24 -8.03
CA ALA A 8 -9.32 -7.42 -9.08
C ALA A 8 -8.17 -6.70 -9.79
N HIS A 9 -8.07 -6.87 -11.11
CA HIS A 9 -7.16 -6.11 -11.95
C HIS A 9 -7.91 -4.89 -12.48
N PHE A 10 -7.34 -3.70 -12.28
CA PHE A 10 -7.78 -2.46 -12.89
C PHE A 10 -6.94 -2.17 -14.14
N PRO A 11 -7.45 -2.36 -15.37
CA PRO A 11 -6.72 -1.88 -16.53
C PRO A 11 -6.62 -0.36 -16.48
N ALA A 12 -5.42 0.17 -16.77
CA ALA A 12 -5.24 1.60 -16.94
C ALA A 12 -6.20 2.13 -18.02
N ALA A 13 -7.10 3.02 -17.60
CA ALA A 13 -7.87 3.93 -18.47
C ALA A 13 -8.73 3.30 -19.58
N THR A 14 -9.56 2.31 -19.28
CA THR A 14 -10.73 2.00 -20.14
C THR A 14 -12.01 2.01 -19.31
N ASN A 15 -13.04 2.75 -19.77
CA ASN A 15 -14.39 2.93 -19.18
C ASN A 15 -15.22 1.63 -19.07
N THR A 16 -14.59 0.51 -18.74
CA THR A 16 -15.20 -0.80 -18.55
C THR A 16 -14.93 -1.18 -17.10
N GLY A 17 -15.97 -1.16 -16.27
CA GLY A 17 -15.85 -1.33 -14.83
C GLY A 17 -15.13 -2.58 -14.34
N ILE A 18 -15.06 -2.68 -13.01
CA ILE A 18 -14.32 -3.72 -12.28
C ILE A 18 -14.67 -5.10 -12.85
N THR A 19 -13.74 -5.65 -13.63
CA THR A 19 -13.87 -6.99 -14.16
C THR A 19 -13.09 -7.91 -13.23
N LEU A 20 -13.79 -8.76 -12.48
CA LEU A 20 -13.15 -9.87 -11.78
C LEU A 20 -12.52 -10.78 -12.83
N GLU A 21 -11.23 -10.59 -13.13
CA GLU A 21 -10.56 -11.36 -14.18
C GLU A 21 -10.54 -12.85 -13.83
N ARG A 22 -10.30 -13.21 -12.56
CA ARG A 22 -10.21 -14.61 -12.13
C ARG A 22 -10.22 -14.78 -10.61
N ALA A 23 -10.96 -15.78 -10.12
CA ALA A 23 -10.82 -16.27 -8.75
C ALA A 23 -9.71 -17.33 -8.68
N VAL A 24 -8.77 -17.19 -7.75
CA VAL A 24 -7.66 -18.14 -7.59
C VAL A 24 -7.71 -18.74 -6.17
N PRO A 25 -8.04 -20.05 -6.02
CA PRO A 25 -7.95 -20.72 -4.74
C PRO A 25 -6.50 -20.77 -4.26
N PHE A 26 -6.19 -20.04 -3.20
CA PHE A 26 -4.84 -19.88 -2.67
C PHE A 26 -4.89 -19.79 -1.15
N GLY A 27 -3.81 -20.08 -0.43
CA GLY A 27 -3.78 -19.93 1.05
C GLY A 27 -4.83 -20.70 1.88
N ASN A 28 -4.85 -20.37 3.17
CA ASN A 28 -5.72 -20.91 4.20
C ASN A 28 -6.25 -19.75 5.08
N GLY A 29 -7.52 -19.39 4.93
CA GLY A 29 -8.11 -18.24 5.63
C GLY A 29 -8.23 -18.38 7.14
N ALA A 30 -7.91 -19.53 7.72
CA ALA A 30 -7.80 -19.67 9.17
C ALA A 30 -6.44 -19.21 9.74
N THR A 31 -5.38 -19.17 8.91
CA THR A 31 -4.00 -18.92 9.37
C THR A 31 -3.24 -17.90 8.54
N ASP A 32 -3.76 -17.55 7.37
CA ASP A 32 -3.07 -16.71 6.39
C ASP A 32 -3.74 -15.34 6.35
N ALA A 33 -2.93 -14.31 6.58
CA ALA A 33 -3.32 -12.92 6.38
C ALA A 33 -3.29 -12.57 4.90
N VAL A 34 -4.09 -11.58 4.50
CA VAL A 34 -4.01 -11.00 3.16
C VAL A 34 -2.62 -10.35 3.00
N GLY A 35 -1.91 -10.70 1.93
CA GLY A 35 -0.70 -10.00 1.54
C GLY A 35 -1.09 -8.77 0.71
N GLY A 36 -0.31 -7.70 0.80
CA GLY A 36 -0.58 -6.51 0.02
C GLY A 36 -0.25 -6.69 -1.45
N GLU A 37 -0.87 -5.87 -2.28
CA GLU A 37 -0.60 -5.84 -3.72
C GLU A 37 0.87 -5.53 -4.02
N GLY A 38 1.43 -6.22 -5.02
CA GLY A 38 2.75 -5.92 -5.57
C GLY A 38 3.13 -6.84 -6.73
N ASP A 39 4.05 -6.39 -7.58
CA ASP A 39 4.71 -7.17 -8.63
C ASP A 39 5.96 -7.85 -8.05
N TYR A 40 5.82 -9.07 -7.53
CA TYR A 40 6.90 -9.73 -6.80
C TYR A 40 7.83 -10.53 -7.72
N ASP A 41 7.41 -10.83 -8.96
CA ASP A 41 8.18 -11.58 -9.93
C ASP A 41 8.82 -10.72 -11.05
N GLY A 42 8.38 -9.46 -11.19
CA GLY A 42 8.98 -8.42 -12.04
C GLY A 42 8.43 -8.42 -13.46
N ASP A 43 7.25 -9.00 -13.68
CA ASP A 43 6.62 -9.07 -15.00
C ASP A 43 5.79 -7.82 -15.36
N GLY A 44 5.72 -6.85 -14.45
CA GLY A 44 4.95 -5.62 -14.56
C GLY A 44 3.49 -5.77 -14.14
N LYS A 45 3.09 -6.88 -13.51
CA LYS A 45 1.73 -7.13 -13.05
C LYS A 45 1.69 -7.48 -11.57
N ILE A 46 0.57 -7.12 -10.95
CA ILE A 46 0.33 -7.46 -9.54
C ILE A 46 0.16 -8.98 -9.40
N ASP A 47 0.91 -9.54 -8.46
CA ASP A 47 0.87 -10.94 -8.06
C ASP A 47 -0.09 -11.17 -6.88
N TYR A 48 -0.49 -12.43 -6.70
CA TYR A 48 -1.32 -12.83 -5.57
C TYR A 48 -0.44 -13.19 -4.38
N THR A 49 -0.71 -12.60 -3.21
CA THR A 49 0.06 -12.89 -2.01
C THR A 49 -0.80 -13.07 -0.77
N VAL A 50 -0.39 -14.02 0.09
CA VAL A 50 -0.90 -14.17 1.45
C VAL A 50 0.27 -14.39 2.38
N VAL A 51 0.12 -14.02 3.65
CA VAL A 51 1.17 -14.20 4.65
C VAL A 51 0.73 -15.21 5.68
N ARG A 52 1.42 -16.36 5.70
CA ARG A 52 1.20 -17.37 6.73
C ARG A 52 1.96 -17.01 7.98
N VAL A 53 1.23 -16.90 9.09
CA VAL A 53 1.79 -16.62 10.41
C VAL A 53 1.72 -17.89 11.27
N THR A 54 2.86 -18.51 11.55
CA THR A 54 2.92 -19.73 12.39
C THR A 54 3.79 -19.46 13.59
N SER A 55 3.18 -19.39 14.78
CA SER A 55 3.89 -19.11 16.04
C SER A 55 4.80 -17.88 15.98
N GLY A 56 4.35 -16.82 15.29
CA GLY A 56 5.11 -15.58 15.09
C GLY A 56 6.09 -15.61 13.92
N THR A 57 6.33 -16.74 13.25
CA THR A 57 7.12 -16.78 12.01
C THR A 57 6.26 -16.39 10.81
N LEU A 58 6.74 -15.44 10.01
CA LEU A 58 6.12 -14.97 8.78
C LEU A 58 6.67 -15.72 7.57
N ASN A 59 5.78 -16.27 6.76
CA ASN A 59 6.10 -16.83 5.46
C ASN A 59 5.19 -16.19 4.42
N TRP A 60 5.80 -15.51 3.45
CA TRP A 60 5.10 -14.95 2.32
C TRP A 60 4.84 -16.03 1.30
N LEU A 61 3.59 -16.17 0.90
CA LEU A 61 3.11 -17.12 -0.06
C LEU A 61 2.74 -16.31 -1.29
N ILE A 62 3.52 -16.41 -2.36
CA ILE A 62 3.35 -15.62 -3.59
C ILE A 62 2.95 -16.56 -4.71
N MET A 63 1.93 -16.17 -5.47
CA MET A 63 1.55 -16.83 -6.71
C MET A 63 1.68 -15.84 -7.86
N SER A 64 2.58 -16.16 -8.78
CA SER A 64 2.85 -15.38 -9.99
C SER A 64 1.58 -15.26 -10.83
N SER A 65 1.22 -14.04 -11.19
CA SER A 65 0.09 -13.75 -12.06
C SER A 65 0.33 -14.24 -13.50
N ALA A 66 1.58 -14.21 -13.97
CA ALA A 66 2.00 -14.69 -15.28
C ALA A 66 1.96 -16.23 -15.40
N THR A 67 2.55 -16.91 -14.42
CA THR A 67 2.88 -18.33 -14.54
C THR A 67 1.95 -19.24 -13.75
N ASN A 68 1.17 -18.69 -12.81
CA ASN A 68 0.40 -19.45 -11.82
C ASN A 68 1.25 -20.41 -10.98
N THR A 69 2.55 -20.12 -10.86
CA THR A 69 3.46 -20.88 -10.02
C THR A 69 3.56 -20.27 -8.64
N PHE A 70 3.80 -21.14 -7.65
CA PHE A 70 3.81 -20.77 -6.24
C PHE A 70 5.24 -20.69 -5.69
N LYS A 71 5.50 -19.68 -4.87
CA LYS A 71 6.74 -19.52 -4.11
C LYS A 71 6.45 -19.19 -2.65
N ALA A 72 7.17 -19.86 -1.74
CA ALA A 72 7.18 -19.54 -0.31
C ALA A 72 8.48 -18.84 0.05
N ILE A 73 8.40 -17.65 0.64
CA ILE A 73 9.55 -16.87 1.10
C ILE A 73 9.49 -16.70 2.62
N PRO A 74 10.46 -17.25 3.37
CA PRO A 74 10.59 -16.97 4.78
C PRO A 74 10.97 -15.50 5.01
N PHE A 75 10.21 -14.77 5.83
CA PHE A 75 10.46 -13.35 6.12
C PHE A 75 10.99 -13.11 7.55
N GLY A 76 11.16 -14.17 8.32
CA GLY A 76 11.65 -14.12 9.70
C GLY A 76 10.53 -14.23 10.73
N SER A 77 10.80 -13.81 11.97
CA SER A 77 9.85 -13.92 13.09
C SER A 77 9.52 -12.57 13.68
N ILE A 78 8.24 -12.38 13.97
CA ILE A 78 7.72 -11.24 14.70
C ILE A 78 7.44 -11.65 16.15
N THR A 79 7.91 -10.84 17.09
CA THR A 79 7.43 -10.91 18.47
C THR A 79 6.21 -10.00 18.55
N VAL A 80 5.01 -10.57 18.48
CA VAL A 80 3.79 -9.78 18.70
C VAL A 80 3.57 -9.65 20.20
N THR A 81 4.04 -8.56 20.78
CA THR A 81 3.66 -8.14 22.13
C THR A 81 2.38 -7.31 22.03
N GLY A 82 1.21 -7.91 22.29
CA GLY A 82 -0.09 -7.22 22.30
C GLY A 82 -1.04 -7.63 21.17
N ALA A 83 -2.20 -6.98 21.06
CA ALA A 83 -3.27 -7.37 20.13
C ALA A 83 -2.75 -7.43 18.68
N THR A 84 -2.86 -8.62 18.08
CA THR A 84 -2.45 -9.05 16.73
C THR A 84 -3.23 -8.39 15.58
N GLY A 85 -3.71 -7.15 15.73
CA GLY A 85 -4.75 -6.57 14.87
C GLY A 85 -4.29 -5.57 13.81
N THR A 86 -3.06 -5.05 13.86
CA THR A 86 -2.66 -3.85 13.08
C THR A 86 -1.47 -4.09 12.14
N ALA A 87 -1.01 -5.34 12.03
CA ALA A 87 0.04 -5.71 11.09
C ALA A 87 -0.45 -5.50 9.65
N LEU A 88 0.29 -4.73 8.85
CA LEU A 88 0.02 -4.58 7.43
C LEU A 88 1.11 -5.31 6.63
N PHE A 89 0.70 -5.94 5.54
CA PHE A 89 1.59 -6.55 4.55
C PHE A 89 1.39 -5.81 3.23
N GLN A 90 2.48 -5.40 2.60
CA GLN A 90 2.48 -4.49 1.44
C GLN A 90 3.61 -4.84 0.47
N GLY A 91 3.45 -4.58 -0.83
CA GLY A 91 4.53 -4.64 -1.82
C GLY A 91 4.99 -3.24 -2.21
N ALA A 92 6.31 -3.04 -2.31
CA ALA A 92 6.89 -1.83 -2.91
C ALA A 92 8.38 -2.02 -3.30
N ASP A 93 8.79 -1.58 -4.48
CA ASP A 93 10.17 -1.65 -4.98
C ASP A 93 11.09 -0.63 -4.31
N PHE A 94 11.72 -0.99 -3.19
CA PHE A 94 12.67 -0.13 -2.46
C PHE A 94 14.09 -0.21 -3.01
N ASN A 95 14.41 -1.24 -3.79
CA ASN A 95 15.77 -1.48 -4.28
C ASN A 95 15.97 -0.99 -5.75
N GLY A 96 14.89 -0.72 -6.48
CA GLY A 96 14.84 -0.22 -7.85
C GLY A 96 15.11 -1.29 -8.91
N ASP A 97 14.90 -2.58 -8.61
CA ASP A 97 15.14 -3.69 -9.53
C ASP A 97 13.93 -4.06 -10.39
N GLY A 98 12.80 -3.36 -10.21
CA GLY A 98 11.56 -3.58 -10.93
C GLY A 98 10.68 -4.66 -10.30
N ARG A 99 11.04 -5.20 -9.13
CA ARG A 99 10.16 -6.03 -8.31
C ARG A 99 9.85 -5.33 -7.01
N ASP A 100 8.63 -5.52 -6.55
CA ASP A 100 8.24 -5.08 -5.23
C ASP A 100 8.91 -5.96 -4.15
N GLU A 101 9.45 -5.31 -3.11
CA GLU A 101 9.91 -5.99 -1.92
C GLU A 101 8.74 -6.43 -1.03
N LEU A 102 9.04 -7.37 -0.15
CA LEU A 102 8.14 -7.80 0.91
C LEU A 102 8.17 -6.79 2.06
N VAL A 103 7.06 -6.10 2.32
CA VAL A 103 6.97 -5.09 3.37
C VAL A 103 6.05 -5.57 4.48
N PHE A 104 6.60 -5.70 5.68
CA PHE A 104 5.85 -5.89 6.92
C PHE A 104 5.85 -4.59 7.73
N VAL A 105 4.66 -4.06 7.98
CA VAL A 105 4.45 -2.85 8.78
C VAL A 105 3.96 -3.26 10.17
N ASN A 106 4.84 -3.11 11.15
CA ASN A 106 4.52 -3.30 12.56
C ASN A 106 3.99 -1.99 13.16
N ARG A 107 2.67 -1.92 13.31
CA ARG A 107 1.95 -0.88 14.01
C ARG A 107 1.74 -1.29 15.48
N ASN A 108 2.83 -1.31 16.25
CA ASN A 108 2.81 -1.75 17.65
C ASN A 108 1.94 -0.83 18.52
N THR A 109 0.85 -1.32 19.10
CA THR A 109 -0.02 -0.55 20.02
C THR A 109 0.66 -0.12 21.32
N ALA A 110 1.76 -0.78 21.71
CA ALA A 110 2.59 -0.38 22.84
C ALA A 110 3.63 0.69 22.50
N GLY A 111 3.80 1.03 21.20
CA GLY A 111 4.75 2.02 20.72
C GLY A 111 4.06 3.12 19.91
N THR A 112 4.54 4.35 20.03
CA THR A 112 4.01 5.48 19.24
C THR A 112 4.47 5.41 17.77
N ILE A 113 5.51 4.63 17.45
CA ILE A 113 6.17 4.64 16.15
C ILE A 113 5.78 3.43 15.29
N VAL A 114 5.57 3.67 14.00
CA VAL A 114 5.34 2.61 13.01
C VAL A 114 6.69 2.14 12.47
N ASN A 115 6.89 0.81 12.42
CA ASN A 115 8.13 0.20 11.94
C ASN A 115 7.88 -0.62 10.67
N TYR A 116 8.68 -0.36 9.65
CA TYR A 116 8.71 -1.09 8.39
C TYR A 116 9.90 -2.04 8.41
N TYR A 117 9.63 -3.30 8.09
CA TYR A 117 10.62 -4.33 7.81
C TYR A 117 10.46 -4.69 6.34
N ILE A 118 11.53 -4.57 5.57
CA ILE A 118 11.53 -4.75 4.12
C ILE A 118 12.53 -5.85 3.81
N GLY A 119 12.13 -6.80 2.98
CA GLY A 119 12.98 -7.91 2.57
C GLY A 119 12.76 -8.28 1.11
N ASP A 120 13.81 -8.83 0.52
CA ASP A 120 13.86 -9.19 -0.89
C ASP A 120 12.81 -10.26 -1.22
N SER A 121 12.07 -10.05 -2.30
CA SER A 121 11.00 -10.96 -2.74
C SER A 121 11.50 -12.32 -3.19
N ASN A 122 12.81 -12.49 -3.40
CA ASN A 122 13.39 -13.76 -3.77
C ASN A 122 13.88 -14.64 -2.65
N THR A 123 14.42 -14.02 -1.63
CA THR A 123 15.23 -14.66 -0.58
C THR A 123 14.66 -14.41 0.81
N GLY A 124 13.85 -13.35 0.97
CA GLY A 124 13.40 -12.86 2.26
C GLY A 124 14.52 -12.21 3.08
N ALA A 125 15.71 -12.04 2.49
CA ALA A 125 16.81 -11.35 3.15
C ALA A 125 16.43 -9.90 3.41
N GLY A 126 16.75 -9.41 4.61
CA GLY A 126 16.44 -8.03 5.00
C GLY A 126 17.12 -7.04 4.06
N VAL A 127 16.31 -6.15 3.48
CA VAL A 127 16.72 -5.05 2.62
C VAL A 127 16.88 -3.79 3.48
N ILE A 128 15.79 -3.35 4.12
CA ILE A 128 15.74 -2.14 4.95
C ILE A 128 14.92 -2.39 6.22
N THR A 129 15.29 -1.74 7.32
CA THR A 129 14.40 -1.52 8.48
C THR A 129 14.28 -0.03 8.73
N LYS A 130 13.04 0.47 8.87
CA LYS A 130 12.77 1.89 9.00
C LYS A 130 11.68 2.16 10.03
N SER A 131 11.90 3.13 10.90
CA SER A 131 10.84 3.70 11.73
C SER A 131 10.37 5.02 11.12
N PHE A 132 9.08 5.13 10.78
CA PHE A 132 8.52 6.33 10.16
C PHE A 132 7.01 6.42 10.39
N GLY A 133 6.51 7.61 10.71
CA GLY A 133 5.12 7.84 11.08
C GLY A 133 4.81 7.53 12.55
N ASN A 134 3.59 7.89 12.95
CA ASN A 134 3.08 7.77 14.30
C ASN A 134 1.78 6.97 14.33
N PHE A 135 1.75 5.87 15.08
CA PHE A 135 0.61 4.96 15.18
C PHE A 135 -0.69 5.66 15.61
N ASN A 136 -0.60 6.64 16.51
CA ASN A 136 -1.77 7.29 17.10
C ASN A 136 -2.38 8.38 16.21
N THR A 137 -1.63 8.90 15.25
CA THR A 137 -2.04 10.09 14.49
C THR A 137 -1.97 9.91 12.98
N ASP A 138 -1.25 8.90 12.50
CA ASP A 138 -0.93 8.77 11.09
C ASP A 138 -1.49 7.45 10.52
N PHE A 139 -2.15 7.60 9.37
CA PHE A 139 -2.54 6.50 8.50
C PHE A 139 -1.31 5.95 7.77
N SER A 140 -1.25 4.62 7.68
CA SER A 140 -0.27 3.94 6.83
C SER A 140 -0.85 3.81 5.42
N VAL A 141 -0.08 4.27 4.44
CA VAL A 141 -0.36 4.09 3.01
C VAL A 141 0.75 3.20 2.46
N THR A 142 0.45 2.39 1.43
CA THR A 142 1.47 1.56 0.79
C THR A 142 2.59 2.44 0.23
N PRO A 143 3.87 2.17 0.56
CA PRO A 143 5.02 2.85 -0.02
C PRO A 143 5.01 2.85 -1.56
N ALA A 144 5.57 3.90 -2.14
CA ALA A 144 5.58 4.10 -3.59
C ALA A 144 6.64 5.15 -3.96
N ASP A 145 7.04 5.21 -5.23
CA ASP A 145 8.02 6.22 -5.66
C ASP A 145 7.37 7.60 -5.75
N TYR A 146 7.39 8.36 -4.66
CA TYR A 146 6.83 9.71 -4.59
C TYR A 146 7.89 10.77 -4.90
N THR A 147 9.12 10.40 -5.25
CA THR A 147 10.23 11.35 -5.52
C THR A 147 10.80 11.25 -6.93
N GLY A 148 10.43 10.22 -7.68
CA GLY A 148 10.84 9.96 -9.06
C GLY A 148 12.25 9.40 -9.16
N ASP A 149 12.77 8.78 -8.09
CA ASP A 149 14.11 8.18 -8.09
C ASP A 149 14.13 6.70 -8.47
N GLY A 150 12.96 6.16 -8.84
CA GLY A 150 12.76 4.77 -9.23
C GLY A 150 12.69 3.82 -8.04
N ARG A 151 12.55 4.32 -6.81
CA ARG A 151 12.42 3.52 -5.59
C ARG A 151 11.25 4.00 -4.75
N ALA A 152 10.67 3.07 -4.01
CA ALA A 152 9.60 3.37 -3.09
C ALA A 152 10.09 4.26 -1.94
N ASP A 153 9.23 5.20 -1.56
CA ASP A 153 9.38 6.13 -0.46
C ASP A 153 8.37 5.79 0.64
N PHE A 154 8.74 6.11 1.88
CA PHE A 154 7.84 5.92 3.02
C PHE A 154 6.82 7.05 3.09
N VAL A 155 5.56 6.70 3.37
CA VAL A 155 4.46 7.67 3.46
C VAL A 155 3.69 7.52 4.77
N ALA A 156 3.34 8.66 5.37
CA ALA A 156 2.48 8.74 6.54
C ALA A 156 1.51 9.91 6.36
N VAL A 157 0.21 9.66 6.51
CA VAL A 157 -0.82 10.70 6.33
C VAL A 157 -1.43 11.05 7.66
N ARG A 158 -1.30 12.30 8.08
CA ARG A 158 -1.88 12.80 9.34
C ARG A 158 -3.14 13.59 9.07
N GLU A 159 -4.26 13.04 9.52
CA GLU A 159 -5.52 13.78 9.56
C GLU A 159 -5.47 14.89 10.61
N THR A 160 -6.01 16.05 10.26
CA THR A 160 -6.03 17.23 11.13
C THR A 160 -7.45 17.76 11.22
N GLN A 161 -8.02 17.80 12.42
CA GLN A 161 -9.38 18.29 12.59
C GLN A 161 -9.50 19.74 12.09
N GLY A 162 -10.40 19.98 11.13
CA GLY A 162 -10.63 21.31 10.56
C GLY A 162 -9.53 21.82 9.62
N ALA A 163 -8.64 20.95 9.14
CA ALA A 163 -7.64 21.28 8.12
C ALA A 163 -7.42 20.09 7.17
N ALA A 164 -6.86 20.36 5.99
CA ALA A 164 -6.45 19.30 5.08
C ALA A 164 -5.40 18.38 5.73
N ALA A 165 -5.45 17.09 5.40
CA ALA A 165 -4.48 16.11 5.85
C ALA A 165 -3.05 16.50 5.44
N ILE A 166 -2.07 16.11 6.26
CA ILE A 166 -0.65 16.32 5.97
C ILE A 166 -0.04 15.00 5.52
N TRP A 167 0.42 14.97 4.28
CA TRP A 167 1.19 13.87 3.70
C TRP A 167 2.66 14.08 4.00
N TYR A 168 3.26 13.17 4.77
CA TYR A 168 4.69 13.11 5.01
C TYR A 168 5.30 12.03 4.12
N ILE A 169 6.21 12.44 3.24
CA ILE A 169 6.95 11.53 2.35
C ILE A 169 8.41 11.56 2.78
N ASN A 170 8.97 10.41 3.14
CA ASN A 170 10.39 10.26 3.44
C ASN A 170 11.06 9.46 2.33
N ASN A 171 11.97 10.12 1.61
CA ASN A 171 12.69 9.49 0.53
C ASN A 171 13.58 8.36 1.09
N SER A 172 13.46 7.15 0.54
CA SER A 172 14.12 5.98 1.11
C SER A 172 15.64 5.99 0.93
N VAL A 173 16.14 6.73 -0.06
CA VAL A 173 17.56 6.82 -0.41
C VAL A 173 18.28 7.92 0.37
N THR A 174 17.72 9.12 0.37
CA THR A 174 18.29 10.35 0.94
C THR A 174 17.85 10.61 2.37
N ASN A 175 16.78 9.94 2.82
CA ASN A 175 16.15 10.14 4.11
C ASN A 175 15.61 11.57 4.35
N VAL A 176 15.42 12.34 3.30
CA VAL A 176 14.79 13.67 3.35
C VAL A 176 13.27 13.49 3.46
N THR A 177 12.65 14.20 4.40
CA THR A 177 11.19 14.21 4.57
C THR A 177 10.60 15.51 4.04
N THR A 178 9.60 15.40 3.17
CA THR A 178 8.74 16.51 2.75
C THR A 178 7.37 16.41 3.41
N ALA A 179 6.66 17.53 3.48
CA ALA A 179 5.32 17.60 4.05
C ALA A 179 4.43 18.46 3.16
N THR A 180 3.32 17.88 2.70
CA THR A 180 2.37 18.55 1.80
C THR A 180 0.97 18.44 2.37
N ARG A 181 0.21 19.54 2.33
CA ARG A 181 -1.22 19.52 2.72
C ARG A 181 -2.07 19.20 1.52
N PHE A 182 -2.96 18.23 1.67
CA PHE A 182 -3.88 17.84 0.61
C PHE A 182 -5.16 17.19 1.16
N GLY A 183 -6.24 17.36 0.43
CA GLY A 183 -7.58 16.89 0.80
C GLY A 183 -8.46 17.97 1.44
N ILE A 184 -9.58 17.55 2.02
CA ILE A 184 -10.56 18.44 2.65
C ILE A 184 -10.19 18.81 4.08
N ALA A 185 -10.57 20.03 4.44
CA ALA A 185 -10.62 20.46 5.82
C ALA A 185 -12.00 20.12 6.40
N ASP A 186 -12.12 18.98 7.08
CA ASP A 186 -13.35 18.61 7.78
C ASP A 186 -13.21 18.83 9.30
N PRO A 187 -13.94 19.81 9.90
CA PRO A 187 -13.92 20.02 11.35
C PRO A 187 -14.58 18.89 12.15
N ASN A 188 -15.38 18.03 11.52
CA ASN A 188 -16.18 17.00 12.17
C ASN A 188 -15.80 15.57 11.77
N PHE A 189 -14.84 15.39 10.85
CA PHE A 189 -14.45 14.08 10.30
C PHE A 189 -15.65 13.24 9.79
N THR A 190 -16.65 13.92 9.22
CA THR A 190 -17.87 13.37 8.63
C THR A 190 -17.74 13.02 7.16
N ASP A 191 -16.80 13.65 6.47
CA ASP A 191 -16.40 13.42 5.11
C ASP A 191 -14.87 13.31 5.15
N LEU A 192 -14.35 12.12 4.88
CA LEU A 192 -12.93 11.83 5.00
C LEU A 192 -12.39 11.44 3.63
N ASP A 193 -11.28 12.07 3.29
CA ASP A 193 -10.49 11.71 2.14
C ASP A 193 -9.69 10.45 2.48
N VAL A 194 -9.86 9.38 1.68
CA VAL A 194 -9.12 8.14 1.85
C VAL A 194 -7.87 8.20 0.96
N PRO A 195 -6.65 8.09 1.52
CA PRO A 195 -5.44 8.04 0.71
C PRO A 195 -5.47 6.91 -0.33
N VAL A 196 -5.10 7.22 -1.56
CA VAL A 196 -4.97 6.25 -2.65
C VAL A 196 -3.59 6.35 -3.31
N ARG A 197 -3.05 5.21 -3.73
CA ARG A 197 -1.74 5.09 -4.38
C ARG A 197 -1.94 5.09 -5.90
N GLY A 198 -1.10 5.80 -6.64
CA GLY A 198 -1.02 5.69 -8.10
C GLY A 198 -0.19 6.80 -8.73
N ASP A 199 0.27 6.57 -9.95
CA ASP A 199 0.75 7.60 -10.89
C ASP A 199 -0.46 8.04 -11.72
N TYR A 200 -0.98 9.25 -11.48
CA TYR A 200 -2.22 9.73 -12.09
C TYR A 200 -1.95 10.71 -13.25
N ASP A 201 -0.73 11.18 -13.43
CA ASP A 201 -0.34 12.05 -14.54
C ASP A 201 0.57 11.39 -15.60
N GLY A 202 1.01 10.15 -15.36
CA GLY A 202 1.75 9.31 -16.30
C GLY A 202 3.25 9.61 -16.36
N ASP A 203 3.81 10.25 -15.34
CA ASP A 203 5.23 10.63 -15.28
C ASP A 203 6.13 9.54 -14.67
N ARG A 204 5.54 8.40 -14.28
CA ARG A 204 6.17 7.24 -13.62
C ARG A 204 6.57 7.50 -12.17
N ARG A 205 5.98 8.51 -11.55
CA ARG A 205 6.08 8.84 -10.14
C ARG A 205 4.68 8.78 -9.53
N HIS A 206 4.59 8.28 -8.31
CA HIS A 206 3.34 8.24 -7.58
C HIS A 206 2.97 9.63 -7.07
N ASP A 207 1.69 9.96 -7.19
CA ASP A 207 1.12 11.22 -6.75
C ASP A 207 0.52 11.15 -5.36
N ILE A 208 0.41 12.30 -4.71
CA ILE A 208 -0.42 12.44 -3.50
C ILE A 208 -1.87 12.48 -3.94
N ALA A 209 -2.63 11.46 -3.59
CA ALA A 209 -3.99 11.29 -4.06
C ALA A 209 -4.94 10.80 -2.96
N VAL A 210 -6.20 11.20 -3.07
CA VAL A 210 -7.29 10.81 -2.18
C VAL A 210 -8.54 10.49 -2.96
N TYR A 211 -9.32 9.54 -2.44
CA TYR A 211 -10.69 9.29 -2.89
C TYR A 211 -11.66 9.84 -1.85
N ARG A 212 -12.63 10.63 -2.32
CA ARG A 212 -13.67 11.22 -1.48
C ARG A 212 -14.98 10.49 -1.68
N GLU A 213 -15.46 9.81 -0.64
CA GLU A 213 -16.67 8.99 -0.75
C GLU A 213 -17.94 9.83 -0.92
N SER A 214 -18.02 11.03 -0.33
CA SER A 214 -19.24 11.87 -0.38
C SER A 214 -19.64 12.28 -1.79
N ASN A 215 -18.68 12.42 -2.70
CA ASN A 215 -18.91 12.79 -4.09
C ASN A 215 -18.35 11.77 -5.10
N ARG A 216 -17.68 10.72 -4.62
CA ARG A 216 -17.09 9.65 -5.43
C ARG A 216 -16.09 10.18 -6.45
N THR A 217 -15.24 11.10 -6.03
CA THR A 217 -14.25 11.75 -6.91
C THR A 217 -12.84 11.44 -6.42
N PHE A 218 -11.92 11.24 -7.36
CA PHE A 218 -10.48 11.18 -7.07
C PHE A 218 -9.87 12.58 -7.19
N TYR A 219 -9.07 12.93 -6.20
CA TYR A 219 -8.29 14.15 -6.22
C TYR A 219 -6.83 13.77 -6.11
N TYR A 220 -5.97 14.42 -6.88
CA TYR A 220 -4.53 14.27 -6.73
C TYR A 220 -3.80 15.59 -6.95
N ILE A 221 -2.59 15.66 -6.43
CA ILE A 221 -1.61 16.68 -6.78
C ILE A 221 -0.39 16.00 -7.37
N SER A 222 -0.01 16.46 -8.56
CA SER A 222 1.18 15.97 -9.23
C SER A 222 2.41 16.23 -8.36
N THR A 223 3.18 15.19 -8.09
CA THR A 223 4.41 15.34 -7.31
C THR A 223 5.56 15.91 -8.14
N ALA A 224 5.53 15.79 -9.47
CA ALA A 224 6.51 16.40 -10.38
C ALA A 224 6.22 17.86 -10.77
N ASN A 225 4.95 18.28 -10.86
CA ASN A 225 4.58 19.58 -11.41
C ASN A 225 4.36 20.68 -10.36
N ASN A 226 5.27 20.85 -9.40
CA ASN A 226 5.14 21.81 -8.30
C ASN A 226 3.79 21.72 -7.52
N GLY A 227 3.16 20.54 -7.49
CA GLY A 227 1.92 20.33 -6.74
C GLY A 227 0.66 20.89 -7.41
N SER A 228 0.59 20.94 -8.75
CA SER A 228 -0.64 21.36 -9.43
C SER A 228 -1.83 20.46 -9.04
N PHE A 229 -2.89 21.07 -8.51
CA PHE A 229 -4.14 20.40 -8.14
C PHE A 229 -4.91 19.94 -9.38
N GLN A 230 -5.30 18.66 -9.39
CA GLN A 230 -6.18 18.09 -10.40
C GLN A 230 -7.31 17.29 -9.72
N GLY A 231 -8.51 17.35 -10.29
CA GLY A 231 -9.65 16.55 -9.86
C GLY A 231 -10.17 15.72 -11.03
N GLN A 232 -10.32 14.41 -10.82
CA GLN A 232 -10.85 13.48 -11.82
C GLN A 232 -12.03 12.72 -11.21
N GLU A 233 -13.20 12.81 -11.83
CA GLU A 233 -14.38 12.03 -11.42
C GLU A 233 -14.06 10.54 -11.47
N ALA A 234 -14.50 9.76 -10.47
CA ALA A 234 -14.45 8.32 -10.60
C ALA A 234 -15.33 7.89 -11.78
N GLY A 235 -15.02 6.74 -12.35
CA GLY A 235 -15.84 6.11 -13.39
C GLY A 235 -17.33 5.98 -13.00
N PRO A 236 -18.20 5.59 -13.94
CA PRO A 236 -19.65 5.61 -13.75
C PRO A 236 -20.16 4.83 -12.52
N SER A 237 -21.34 5.23 -12.05
CA SER A 237 -22.05 4.73 -10.86
C SER A 237 -21.95 3.21 -10.64
N GLY A 238 -21.28 2.81 -9.56
CA GLY A 238 -21.18 1.41 -9.12
C GLY A 238 -19.75 0.92 -8.92
N GLU A 239 -18.76 1.73 -9.31
CA GLU A 239 -17.35 1.41 -9.15
C GLU A 239 -16.82 2.08 -7.86
N THR A 240 -16.76 1.30 -6.78
CA THR A 240 -15.93 1.66 -5.62
C THR A 240 -14.48 1.34 -5.95
N PRO A 241 -13.54 2.27 -5.84
CA PRO A 241 -12.13 1.92 -5.92
C PRO A 241 -11.82 0.97 -4.78
N LEU A 242 -11.11 -0.13 -5.06
CA LEU A 242 -10.28 -0.68 -3.99
C LEU A 242 -9.20 0.37 -3.77
N ALA A 243 -9.43 1.27 -2.81
CA ALA A 243 -8.35 1.84 -2.03
C ALA A 243 -7.46 0.67 -1.62
N SER A 244 -6.13 0.85 -1.57
CA SER A 244 -5.30 -0.14 -0.88
C SER A 244 -5.83 -0.20 0.56
N PHE A 245 -6.68 -1.19 0.85
CA PHE A 245 -7.38 -1.29 2.12
C PHE A 245 -6.37 -1.73 3.18
N GLY A 246 -5.76 -0.75 3.81
CA GLY A 246 -4.97 -0.89 5.04
C GLY A 246 -5.66 -0.19 6.21
N LEU A 247 -6.99 -0.29 6.32
CA LEU A 247 -7.73 0.23 7.47
C LEU A 247 -7.90 -0.87 8.52
N TYR A 248 -7.01 -0.91 9.51
CA TYR A 248 -7.29 -1.41 10.87
C TYR A 248 -6.42 -0.68 11.91
#